data_AF-A0A7C4E578-F1
#
_entry.id   AF-A0A7C4E578-F1
#
_cell.length_a   1.000
_cell.length_b   1.000
_cell.length_c   1.000
_cell.angle_alpha   90.00
_cell.angle_beta   90.00
_cell.angle_gamma   90.00
#
_symmetry.space_group_name_H-M   'P 1'
#
loop_
_entity.id
_entity.type
_entity.pdbx_description
1 polymer ?
#
loop_
_entity_poly.entity_id
_entity_poly.type
_entity_poly.pdbx_seq_one_letter_code
_entity_poly.pdbx_strand_id
1 'polypeptide(L)'
;MQSTVSRRGFVAGGATLSAGAIALLAGVPMRAHANPAADVKILNTALALEHEAINAYQLGAASGLLQKPVLEVAVKFQADHKAHRDALASTITKLGGTPVAEKKLDEYAKALRADTLKSQNDVLELAARLELGATNAYLGVIPSFADKQLAKVAARLAADEAMHWAILANALGKPLPGALSFGA
;
A
#
# COMPACT_ATOMS: atom_id res chain seq x y z
N MET A 1 -16.47 27.86 10.72
CA MET A 1 -15.29 27.53 11.54
C MET A 1 -14.62 26.33 10.90
N GLN A 2 -13.48 26.53 10.22
CA GLN A 2 -12.72 25.44 9.60
C GLN A 2 -11.94 24.72 10.70
N SER A 3 -12.28 23.46 10.95
CA SER A 3 -11.57 22.62 11.90
C SER A 3 -10.24 22.22 11.29
N THR A 4 -9.13 22.71 11.84
CA THR A 4 -7.79 22.29 11.47
C THR A 4 -7.60 20.85 11.94
N VAL A 5 -7.67 19.90 11.02
CA VAL A 5 -7.31 18.51 11.31
C VAL A 5 -5.81 18.50 11.63
N SER A 6 -5.51 18.38 12.93
CA SER A 6 -4.14 18.31 13.42
C SER A 6 -3.48 17.01 12.99
N ARG A 7 -2.27 17.10 12.43
CA ARG A 7 -1.38 15.97 12.10
C ARG A 7 -1.15 14.99 13.26
N ARG A 8 -1.48 15.37 14.50
CA ARG A 8 -1.43 14.50 15.69
C ARG A 8 -2.57 13.49 15.79
N GLY A 9 -3.67 13.65 15.06
CA GLY A 9 -4.78 12.69 15.05
C GLY A 9 -4.45 11.35 14.39
N PHE A 10 -3.44 11.32 13.52
CA PHE A 10 -3.06 10.12 12.77
C PHE A 10 -2.30 9.07 13.60
N VAL A 11 -1.73 9.47 14.75
CA VAL A 11 -0.93 8.58 15.63
C VAL A 11 -1.78 7.93 16.73
N ALA A 12 -2.98 8.44 17.02
CA ALA A 12 -3.80 7.99 18.14
C ALA A 12 -4.46 6.60 17.93
N GLY A 13 -4.42 6.06 16.71
CA GLY A 13 -5.07 4.80 16.34
C GLY A 13 -4.15 3.58 16.33
N GLY A 14 -3.12 3.47 17.19
CA GLY A 14 -2.35 2.23 17.40
C GLY A 14 -1.72 1.55 16.16
N ALA A 15 -1.73 2.21 15.00
CA ALA A 15 -1.29 1.67 13.73
C ALA A 15 0.22 1.89 13.57
N THR A 16 1.00 0.83 13.60
CA THR A 16 2.37 0.87 13.09
C THR A 16 2.30 0.71 11.58
N LEU A 17 2.48 1.81 10.86
CA LEU A 17 2.76 1.74 9.42
C LEU A 17 4.10 1.04 9.22
N SER A 18 4.26 0.31 8.11
CA SER A 18 5.56 -0.23 7.75
C SER A 18 6.56 0.91 7.54
N ALA A 19 7.83 0.68 7.85
CA ALA A 19 8.86 1.72 7.78
C ALA A 19 8.96 2.37 6.38
N GLY A 20 8.59 1.64 5.31
CA GLY A 20 8.49 2.15 3.95
C GLY A 20 7.35 3.17 3.75
N ALA A 21 6.15 2.85 4.23
CA ALA A 21 5.02 3.79 4.19
C ALA A 21 5.31 5.05 5.02
N ILE A 22 5.95 4.91 6.18
CA ILE A 22 6.39 6.06 7.01
C ILE A 22 7.40 6.93 6.25
N ALA A 23 8.35 6.34 5.54
CA ALA A 23 9.35 7.09 4.78
C ALA A 23 8.74 7.89 3.61
N LEU A 24 7.68 7.38 2.97
CA LEU A 24 6.95 8.10 1.92
C LEU A 24 6.05 9.20 2.50
N LEU A 25 5.39 8.94 3.63
CA LEU A 25 4.53 9.89 4.35
C LEU A 25 5.31 11.00 5.08
N ALA A 26 6.61 10.81 5.33
CA ALA A 26 7.47 11.80 5.99
C ALA A 26 7.70 13.07 5.13
N GLY A 27 7.28 13.08 3.86
CA GLY A 27 7.05 14.31 3.10
C GLY A 27 8.25 15.25 2.98
N VAL A 28 9.48 14.71 2.94
CA VAL A 28 10.67 15.54 2.68
C VAL A 28 10.61 15.99 1.22
N PRO A 29 10.50 17.30 0.92
CA PRO A 29 10.44 17.78 -0.46
C PRO A 29 11.81 17.58 -1.11
N MET A 30 12.01 16.43 -1.77
CA MET A 30 13.14 16.20 -2.64
C MET A 30 12.92 17.00 -3.91
N ARG A 31 13.61 18.15 -4.04
CA ARG A 31 13.68 18.89 -5.31
C ARG A 31 14.26 17.97 -6.38
N ALA A 32 13.50 17.76 -7.45
CA ALA A 32 13.86 16.89 -8.55
C ALA A 32 15.00 17.52 -9.38
N HIS A 33 16.21 17.05 -9.18
CA HIS A 33 17.08 16.79 -10.32
C HIS A 33 16.69 15.43 -10.88
N ALA A 34 16.66 15.26 -12.21
CA ALA A 34 16.47 13.96 -12.84
C ALA A 34 17.59 13.02 -12.37
N ASN A 35 17.34 12.29 -11.30
CA ASN A 35 18.30 11.47 -10.59
C ASN A 35 17.71 10.05 -10.56
N PRO A 36 18.10 9.19 -11.53
CA PRO A 36 17.62 7.82 -11.57
C PRO A 36 17.82 7.06 -10.25
N ALA A 37 18.86 7.38 -9.46
CA ALA A 37 19.08 6.76 -8.15
C ALA A 37 18.00 7.16 -7.11
N ALA A 38 17.49 8.38 -7.18
CA ALA A 38 16.38 8.83 -6.34
C ALA A 38 15.08 8.13 -6.72
N ASP A 39 14.80 8.01 -8.02
CA ASP A 39 13.62 7.29 -8.53
C ASP A 39 13.69 5.81 -8.15
N VAL A 40 14.84 5.16 -8.31
CA VAL A 40 15.07 3.77 -7.89
C VAL A 40 14.80 3.57 -6.39
N LYS A 41 15.15 4.54 -5.54
CA LYS A 41 14.87 4.46 -4.10
C LYS A 41 13.37 4.54 -3.80
N ILE A 42 12.65 5.43 -4.49
CA ILE A 42 11.19 5.54 -4.35
C ILE A 42 10.52 4.24 -4.80
N LEU A 43 10.91 3.73 -5.98
CA LEU A 43 10.36 2.49 -6.53
C LEU A 43 10.66 1.27 -5.66
N ASN A 44 11.84 1.19 -5.03
CA ASN A 44 12.14 0.12 -4.08
C ASN A 44 11.28 0.20 -2.81
N THR A 45 10.91 1.41 -2.38
CA THR A 45 9.95 1.56 -1.27
C THR A 45 8.57 1.06 -1.67
N ALA A 46 8.11 1.39 -2.88
CA ALA A 46 6.86 0.86 -3.43
C ALA A 46 6.89 -0.67 -3.58
N LEU A 47 7.99 -1.24 -4.10
CA LEU A 47 8.15 -2.68 -4.24
C LEU A 47 8.07 -3.41 -2.88
N ALA A 48 8.62 -2.82 -1.82
CA ALA A 48 8.49 -3.36 -0.47
C ALA A 48 7.03 -3.35 0.03
N LEU A 49 6.23 -2.34 -0.33
CA LEU A 49 4.80 -2.29 -0.03
C LEU A 49 4.03 -3.37 -0.78
N GLU A 50 4.35 -3.61 -2.06
CA GLU A 50 3.72 -4.70 -2.81
C GLU A 50 4.04 -6.07 -2.21
N HIS A 51 5.28 -6.31 -1.79
CA HIS A 51 5.61 -7.54 -1.08
C HIS A 51 4.81 -7.68 0.22
N GLU A 52 4.65 -6.61 1.00
CA GLU A 52 3.83 -6.60 2.21
C GLU A 52 2.35 -6.92 1.91
N ALA A 53 1.78 -6.31 0.87
CA ALA A 53 0.40 -6.54 0.45
C ALA A 53 0.17 -7.99 -0.03
N ILE A 54 1.05 -8.53 -0.90
CA ILE A 54 0.99 -9.91 -1.38
C ILE A 54 0.95 -10.89 -0.20
N ASN A 55 1.80 -10.67 0.80
CA ASN A 55 1.89 -11.52 1.98
C ASN A 55 0.72 -11.32 2.94
N ALA A 56 0.20 -10.10 3.09
CA ALA A 56 -1.02 -9.86 3.86
C ALA A 56 -2.22 -10.62 3.29
N TYR A 57 -2.43 -10.57 1.96
CA TYR A 57 -3.47 -11.36 1.31
C TYR A 57 -3.20 -12.87 1.38
N GLN A 58 -1.93 -13.30 1.28
CA GLN A 58 -1.57 -14.72 1.44
C GLN A 58 -1.97 -15.23 2.83
N LEU A 59 -1.65 -14.47 3.87
CA LEU A 59 -1.97 -14.80 5.26
C LEU A 59 -3.49 -14.81 5.48
N GLY A 60 -4.20 -13.79 4.98
CA GLY A 60 -5.66 -13.72 5.05
C GLY A 60 -6.33 -14.90 4.36
N ALA A 61 -5.92 -15.23 3.14
CA ALA A 61 -6.47 -16.35 2.37
C ALA A 61 -6.20 -17.72 3.01
N ALA A 62 -5.02 -17.92 3.57
CA ALA A 62 -4.63 -19.18 4.21
C ALA A 62 -5.16 -19.34 5.66
N SER A 63 -5.71 -18.28 6.25
CA SER A 63 -6.15 -18.28 7.66
C SER A 63 -7.37 -19.17 7.95
N GLY A 64 -8.16 -19.50 6.92
CA GLY A 64 -9.47 -20.16 7.08
C GLY A 64 -10.57 -19.25 7.64
N LEU A 65 -10.31 -17.95 7.83
CA LEU A 65 -11.27 -16.99 8.39
C LEU A 65 -12.21 -16.38 7.34
N LEU A 66 -11.83 -16.39 6.07
CA LEU A 66 -12.58 -15.76 4.98
C LEU A 66 -13.67 -16.68 4.44
N GLN A 67 -14.89 -16.16 4.32
CA GLN A 67 -15.96 -16.81 3.58
C GLN A 67 -15.63 -16.81 2.08
N LYS A 68 -16.14 -17.82 1.36
CA LYS A 68 -15.79 -18.06 -0.05
C LYS A 68 -15.85 -16.81 -0.96
N PRO A 69 -16.91 -15.98 -0.96
CA PRO A 69 -16.95 -14.79 -1.83
C PRO A 69 -15.86 -13.77 -1.49
N VAL A 70 -15.53 -13.62 -0.21
CA VAL A 70 -14.49 -12.69 0.25
C VAL A 70 -13.09 -13.25 -0.07
N LEU A 71 -12.91 -14.56 0.06
CA LEU A 71 -11.68 -15.25 -0.33
C LEU A 71 -11.38 -15.07 -1.82
N GLU A 72 -12.39 -15.15 -2.70
CA GLU A 72 -12.21 -14.94 -4.14
C GLU A 72 -11.73 -13.51 -4.46
N VAL A 73 -12.27 -12.50 -3.77
CA VAL A 73 -11.79 -11.11 -3.88
C VAL A 73 -10.36 -10.98 -3.35
N ALA A 74 -10.05 -11.57 -2.20
CA ALA A 74 -8.69 -11.55 -1.62
C ALA A 74 -7.65 -12.17 -2.57
N VAL A 75 -7.97 -13.29 -3.22
CA VAL A 75 -7.09 -13.93 -4.21
C VAL A 75 -6.90 -13.05 -5.44
N LYS A 76 -7.96 -12.37 -5.90
CA LYS A 76 -7.86 -11.41 -7.01
C LYS A 76 -6.96 -10.23 -6.67
N PHE A 77 -7.12 -9.61 -5.50
CA PHE A 77 -6.27 -8.49 -5.07
C PHE A 77 -4.82 -8.94 -4.87
N GLN A 78 -4.58 -10.13 -4.33
CA GLN A 78 -3.24 -10.70 -4.30
C GLN A 78 -2.60 -10.82 -5.70
N ALA A 79 -3.39 -11.21 -6.71
CA ALA A 79 -2.90 -11.30 -8.09
C ALA A 79 -2.58 -9.91 -8.67
N ASP A 80 -3.36 -8.89 -8.34
CA ASP A 80 -3.09 -7.50 -8.73
C ASP A 80 -1.77 -7.01 -8.14
N HIS A 81 -1.53 -7.20 -6.83
CA HIS A 81 -0.25 -6.83 -6.21
C HIS A 81 0.94 -7.59 -6.80
N LYS A 82 0.78 -8.87 -7.19
CA LYS A 82 1.83 -9.61 -7.91
C LYS A 82 2.17 -8.95 -9.24
N ALA A 83 1.17 -8.47 -9.98
CA ALA A 83 1.39 -7.72 -11.21
C ALA A 83 2.04 -6.35 -10.95
N HIS A 84 1.65 -5.65 -9.88
CA HIS A 84 2.25 -4.38 -9.45
C HIS A 84 3.74 -4.57 -9.12
N ARG A 85 4.05 -5.56 -8.27
CA ARG A 85 5.42 -5.97 -7.92
C ARG A 85 6.27 -6.22 -9.16
N ASP A 86 5.77 -7.00 -10.11
CA ASP A 86 6.52 -7.34 -11.33
C ASP A 86 6.81 -6.11 -12.19
N ALA A 87 5.83 -5.20 -12.32
CA ALA A 87 6.01 -3.94 -13.02
C ALA A 87 7.05 -3.04 -12.35
N LEU A 88 7.02 -2.94 -11.02
CA LEU A 88 7.98 -2.15 -10.23
C LEU A 88 9.39 -2.75 -10.32
N ALA A 89 9.54 -4.05 -10.11
CA ALA A 89 10.83 -4.75 -10.20
C ALA A 89 11.45 -4.59 -11.60
N SER A 90 10.65 -4.78 -12.66
CA SER A 90 11.10 -4.55 -14.04
C SER A 90 11.58 -3.12 -14.27
N THR A 91 10.85 -2.13 -13.72
CA THR A 91 11.20 -0.71 -13.85
C THR A 91 12.49 -0.38 -13.10
N ILE A 92 12.66 -0.89 -11.88
CA ILE A 92 13.89 -0.73 -11.09
C ILE A 92 15.10 -1.26 -11.85
N THR A 93 15.01 -2.47 -12.43
CA THR A 93 16.09 -3.06 -13.23
C THR A 93 16.41 -2.23 -14.47
N LYS A 94 15.39 -1.72 -15.18
CA LYS A 94 15.60 -0.85 -16.37
C LYS A 94 16.31 0.46 -16.04
N LEU A 95 16.10 0.98 -14.83
CA LEU A 95 16.79 2.18 -14.33
C LEU A 95 18.19 1.88 -13.75
N GLY A 96 18.68 0.63 -13.89
CA GLY A 96 19.99 0.21 -13.40
C GLY A 96 20.03 -0.07 -11.88
N GLY A 97 18.88 -0.12 -11.23
CA GLY A 97 18.75 -0.45 -9.81
C GLY A 97 18.60 -1.94 -9.54
N THR A 98 18.80 -2.33 -8.28
CA THR A 98 18.51 -3.68 -7.78
C THR A 98 17.16 -3.69 -7.08
N PRO A 99 16.19 -4.52 -7.52
CA PRO A 99 14.92 -4.68 -6.82
C PRO A 99 15.11 -5.26 -5.41
N VAL A 100 14.42 -4.70 -4.42
CA VAL A 100 14.42 -5.21 -3.05
C VAL A 100 13.81 -6.61 -3.01
N ALA A 101 14.51 -7.51 -2.32
CA ALA A 101 14.05 -8.89 -2.15
C ALA A 101 12.84 -8.94 -1.22
N GLU A 102 11.92 -9.87 -1.52
CA GLU A 102 10.84 -10.25 -0.62
C GLU A 102 11.43 -10.89 0.65
N LYS A 103 10.84 -10.56 1.80
CA LYS A 103 11.19 -11.20 3.08
C LYS A 103 10.51 -12.57 3.22
N LYS A 104 10.85 -13.32 4.26
CA LYS A 104 10.12 -14.55 4.56
C LYS A 104 8.70 -14.24 5.07
N LEU A 105 7.76 -15.14 4.80
CA LEU A 105 6.35 -14.99 5.19
C LEU A 105 6.16 -14.78 6.70
N ASP A 106 6.99 -15.42 7.54
CA ASP A 106 6.94 -15.29 9.00
C ASP A 106 7.32 -13.87 9.49
N GLU A 107 8.22 -13.18 8.77
CA GLU A 107 8.54 -11.79 9.05
C GLU A 107 7.34 -10.87 8.80
N TYR A 108 6.62 -11.09 7.69
CA TYR A 108 5.38 -10.36 7.41
C TYR A 108 4.27 -10.70 8.40
N ALA A 109 4.08 -11.98 8.72
CA ALA A 109 3.09 -12.42 9.71
C ALA A 109 3.30 -11.72 11.07
N LYS A 110 4.56 -11.62 11.51
CA LYS A 110 4.92 -10.90 12.73
C LYS A 110 4.67 -9.40 12.62
N ALA A 111 5.12 -8.76 11.54
CA ALA A 111 4.96 -7.32 11.33
C ALA A 111 3.48 -6.90 11.26
N LEU A 112 2.65 -7.72 10.61
CA LEU A 112 1.22 -7.50 10.44
C LEU A 112 0.38 -7.98 11.62
N ARG A 113 1.01 -8.59 12.65
CA ARG A 113 0.34 -9.20 13.81
C ARG A 113 -0.74 -10.20 13.40
N ALA A 114 -0.42 -11.06 12.43
CA ALA A 114 -1.37 -12.02 11.86
C ALA A 114 -1.93 -13.01 12.90
N ASP A 115 -1.18 -13.27 13.97
CA ASP A 115 -1.61 -14.08 15.13
C ASP A 115 -2.80 -13.50 15.89
N THR A 116 -3.07 -12.20 15.72
CA THR A 116 -4.17 -11.50 16.39
C THR A 116 -5.49 -11.55 15.63
N LEU A 117 -5.50 -11.98 14.37
CA LEU A 117 -6.71 -12.05 13.54
C LEU A 117 -7.58 -13.24 14.00
N LYS A 118 -8.86 -13.00 14.27
CA LYS A 118 -9.81 -14.02 14.77
C LYS A 118 -11.07 -14.14 13.92
N SER A 119 -11.31 -13.21 13.02
CA SER A 119 -12.50 -13.15 12.20
C SER A 119 -12.21 -12.63 10.79
N GLN A 120 -13.17 -12.84 9.88
CA GLN A 120 -13.15 -12.22 8.56
C GLN A 120 -13.02 -10.69 8.65
N ASN A 121 -13.71 -10.07 9.61
CA ASN A 121 -13.67 -8.61 9.77
C ASN A 121 -12.25 -8.14 10.15
N ASP A 122 -11.54 -8.85 11.02
CA ASP A 122 -10.16 -8.50 11.37
C ASP A 122 -9.24 -8.54 10.13
N VAL A 123 -9.41 -9.56 9.27
CA VAL A 123 -8.66 -9.70 8.02
C VAL A 123 -8.99 -8.55 7.06
N LEU A 124 -10.27 -8.23 6.90
CA LEU A 124 -10.73 -7.13 6.03
C LEU A 124 -10.27 -5.77 6.55
N GLU A 125 -10.26 -5.53 7.85
CA GLU A 125 -9.76 -4.29 8.45
C GLU A 125 -8.26 -4.13 8.30
N LEU A 126 -7.49 -5.23 8.43
CA LEU A 126 -6.07 -5.24 8.12
C LEU A 126 -5.84 -4.88 6.65
N ALA A 127 -6.50 -5.57 5.72
CA ALA A 127 -6.36 -5.31 4.28
C ALA A 127 -6.75 -3.87 3.94
N ALA A 128 -7.92 -3.39 4.38
CA ALA A 128 -8.38 -2.03 4.10
C ALA A 128 -7.41 -0.96 4.66
N ARG A 129 -6.75 -1.23 5.79
CA ARG A 129 -5.73 -0.31 6.31
C ARG A 129 -4.50 -0.27 5.41
N LEU A 130 -4.05 -1.42 4.91
CA LEU A 130 -2.91 -1.51 4.00
C LEU A 130 -3.22 -0.81 2.68
N GLU A 131 -4.40 -1.03 2.08
CA GLU A 131 -4.78 -0.36 0.83
C GLU A 131 -4.88 1.16 0.96
N LEU A 132 -5.41 1.64 2.08
CA LEU A 132 -5.44 3.08 2.36
C LEU A 132 -4.02 3.65 2.48
N GLY A 133 -3.12 2.90 3.15
CA GLY A 133 -1.72 3.27 3.26
C GLY A 133 -1.02 3.31 1.90
N ALA A 134 -1.20 2.28 1.09
CA ALA A 134 -0.61 2.17 -0.25
C ALA A 134 -1.14 3.25 -1.20
N THR A 135 -2.46 3.49 -1.21
CA THR A 135 -3.08 4.58 -1.98
C THR A 135 -2.43 5.93 -1.68
N ASN A 136 -2.33 6.27 -0.39
CA ASN A 136 -1.74 7.55 0.04
C ASN A 136 -0.24 7.62 -0.23
N ALA A 137 0.48 6.51 -0.06
CA ALA A 137 1.90 6.42 -0.37
C ALA A 137 2.16 6.68 -1.87
N TYR A 138 1.39 6.06 -2.76
CA TYR A 138 1.52 6.27 -4.20
C TYR A 138 1.16 7.70 -4.61
N LEU A 139 0.06 8.26 -4.10
CA LEU A 139 -0.30 9.65 -4.38
C LEU A 139 0.77 10.63 -3.89
N GLY A 140 1.35 10.38 -2.71
CA GLY A 140 2.37 11.24 -2.11
C GLY A 140 3.69 11.31 -2.89
N VAL A 141 4.05 10.27 -3.65
CA VAL A 141 5.30 10.23 -4.43
C VAL A 141 5.18 10.76 -5.85
N ILE A 142 3.95 10.91 -6.38
CA ILE A 142 3.74 11.42 -7.75
C ILE A 142 4.51 12.74 -8.01
N PRO A 143 4.52 13.74 -7.10
CA PRO A 143 5.25 14.99 -7.32
C PRO A 143 6.78 14.83 -7.34
N SER A 144 7.32 13.73 -6.79
CA SER A 144 8.76 13.50 -6.69
C SER A 144 9.38 12.99 -8.00
N PHE A 145 8.58 12.40 -8.90
CA PHE A 145 9.07 11.87 -10.16
C PHE A 145 9.31 12.97 -11.21
N ALA A 146 10.54 13.07 -11.69
CA ALA A 146 10.87 13.89 -12.86
C ALA A 146 10.29 13.29 -14.15
N ASP A 147 10.37 11.96 -14.28
CA ASP A 147 9.79 11.21 -15.40
C ASP A 147 8.26 11.10 -15.27
N LYS A 148 7.55 11.64 -16.24
CA LYS A 148 6.08 11.60 -16.29
C LYS A 148 5.52 10.20 -16.52
N GLN A 149 6.29 9.28 -17.10
CA GLN A 149 5.89 7.88 -17.21
C GLN A 149 5.92 7.20 -15.84
N LEU A 150 6.93 7.46 -15.01
CA LEU A 150 6.98 6.96 -13.64
C LEU A 150 5.84 7.55 -12.79
N ALA A 151 5.59 8.85 -12.91
CA ALA A 151 4.44 9.50 -12.26
C ALA A 151 3.10 8.85 -12.69
N LYS A 152 2.94 8.53 -13.98
CA LYS A 152 1.75 7.84 -14.50
C LYS A 152 1.61 6.42 -13.96
N VAL A 153 2.72 5.69 -13.80
CA VAL A 153 2.70 4.36 -13.17
C VAL A 153 2.23 4.47 -11.71
N ALA A 154 2.80 5.38 -10.93
CA ALA A 154 2.37 5.61 -9.55
C ALA A 154 0.89 6.02 -9.45
N ALA A 155 0.40 6.86 -10.37
CA ALA A 155 -1.02 7.24 -10.41
C ALA A 155 -1.96 6.06 -10.73
N ARG A 156 -1.54 5.13 -11.59
CA ARG A 156 -2.31 3.91 -11.89
C ARG A 156 -2.36 2.98 -10.68
N LEU A 157 -1.22 2.76 -10.03
CA LEU A 157 -1.15 2.00 -8.78
C LEU A 157 -2.06 2.60 -7.71
N ALA A 158 -1.98 3.91 -7.48
CA ALA A 158 -2.89 4.61 -6.56
C ALA A 158 -4.38 4.39 -6.88
N ALA A 159 -4.75 4.34 -8.17
CA ALA A 159 -6.14 4.10 -8.57
C ALA A 159 -6.57 2.65 -8.28
N ASP A 160 -5.69 1.68 -8.53
CA ASP A 160 -5.95 0.27 -8.24
C ASP A 160 -6.07 0.04 -6.72
N GLU A 161 -5.17 0.61 -5.90
CA GLU A 161 -5.24 0.48 -4.43
C GLU A 161 -6.48 1.18 -3.85
N ALA A 162 -6.89 2.33 -4.43
CA ALA A 162 -8.12 3.01 -4.02
C ALA A 162 -9.36 2.15 -4.35
N MET A 163 -9.34 1.43 -5.48
CA MET A 163 -10.40 0.47 -5.82
C MET A 163 -10.43 -0.70 -4.84
N HIS A 164 -9.28 -1.29 -4.51
CA HIS A 164 -9.21 -2.38 -3.53
C HIS A 164 -9.76 -1.92 -2.18
N TRP A 165 -9.31 -0.75 -1.71
CA TRP A 165 -9.81 -0.12 -0.49
C TRP A 165 -11.34 0.05 -0.51
N ALA A 166 -11.90 0.55 -1.62
CA ALA A 166 -13.34 0.82 -1.72
C ALA A 166 -14.17 -0.46 -1.62
N ILE A 167 -13.72 -1.55 -2.26
CA ILE A 167 -14.38 -2.85 -2.18
C ILE A 167 -14.34 -3.41 -0.75
N LEU A 168 -13.18 -3.31 -0.07
CA LEU A 168 -13.03 -3.76 1.31
C LEU A 168 -13.86 -2.91 2.29
N ALA A 169 -13.86 -1.59 2.12
CA ALA A 169 -14.65 -0.68 2.93
C ALA A 169 -16.15 -0.98 2.78
N ASN A 170 -16.62 -1.25 1.56
CA ASN A 170 -17.99 -1.69 1.31
C ASN A 170 -18.30 -3.04 1.98
N ALA A 171 -17.40 -4.03 1.89
CA ALA A 171 -17.57 -5.33 2.55
C ALA A 171 -17.62 -5.21 4.09
N LEU A 172 -16.94 -4.21 4.66
CA LEU A 172 -16.96 -3.87 6.08
C LEU A 172 -18.18 -3.03 6.50
N GLY A 173 -19.05 -2.65 5.57
CA GLY A 173 -20.20 -1.77 5.86
C GLY A 173 -19.80 -0.35 6.27
N LYS A 174 -18.61 0.12 5.87
CA LYS A 174 -18.16 1.48 6.15
C LYS A 174 -18.94 2.50 5.31
N PRO A 175 -19.15 3.73 5.81
CA PRO A 175 -19.74 4.79 5.00
C PRO A 175 -18.85 5.10 3.79
N LEU A 176 -19.48 5.56 2.70
CA LEU A 176 -18.73 6.05 1.55
C LEU A 176 -17.82 7.21 1.96
N PRO A 177 -16.58 7.26 1.44
CA PRO A 177 -15.68 8.35 1.73
C PRO A 177 -16.21 9.67 1.16
N GLY A 178 -15.86 10.79 1.81
CA GLY A 178 -16.09 12.12 1.26
C GLY A 178 -15.20 12.42 0.03
N ALA A 179 -15.39 13.59 -0.57
CA ALA A 179 -14.51 14.06 -1.63
C ALA A 179 -13.07 14.26 -1.12
N LEU A 180 -12.08 14.03 -1.99
CA LEU A 180 -10.64 14.19 -1.67
C LEU A 180 -10.19 13.32 -0.48
N SER A 181 -10.69 12.09 -0.40
CA SER A 181 -10.40 11.16 0.70
C SER A 181 -9.01 10.52 0.68
N PHE A 182 -8.26 10.69 -0.41
CA PHE A 182 -6.92 10.13 -0.59
C PHE A 182 -5.92 11.22 -0.96
N GLY A 183 -4.66 11.05 -0.56
CA GLY A 183 -3.55 11.92 -0.92
C GLY A 183 -3.47 13.23 -0.14
N ALA A 184 -4.08 13.29 1.05
CA ALA A 184 -4.04 14.45 1.95
C ALA A 184 -2.72 14.60 2.72
#